data_AF-A0A183VC18-F1
#
_entry.id   AF-A0A183VC18-F1
#
_cell.length_a   1.000
_cell.length_b   1.000
_cell.length_c   1.000
_cell.angle_alpha   90.00
_cell.angle_beta   90.00
_cell.angle_gamma   90.00
#
_symmetry.space_group_name_H-M   'P 1'
#
loop_
_entity.id
_entity.type
_entity.pdbx_description
1 polymer ?
#
loop_
_entity_poly.entity_id
_entity_poly.type
_entity_poly.pdbx_seq_one_letter_code
_entity_poly.pdbx_strand_id
1 'polypeptide(L)'
;LLSLETITNLDYNWRDLGGELISLMGTRINPDTKRAVAECLGALGFLLAAQYDQFVKFIVDAAKRSSDKYPEERTMILRSLANSLNFIGVCCVQSRIAPPHIEDVMAAVKKQLDTNDSPTVLIPLLDICLAVAQYFPAVFKKSFDDIVDFTVGWYVEPDQPKSVVEKCAQMLTDLRPFWFDALPTAVTLMKQFVDDASAYLEELVTDKATRPDEALRKTAAILRALVTVLSVVNVPQAQPIIVPFVEKLFGTVASQSAQLRRIIAPEVGDVIASMADVLWCSLQVVPKAEWLNAAVKSVRIMMAHPAVGYGTVFDNMSREMTAPVVQMVIGPEGAVHGLVHGSREVIHAMIDLYAKLLTPKALPTLQAAYHCVRTELIEALSEMESNAKGEEFDYWSTTVAEKRTLVILNALATLGAVKNSLIAMMGLTPSLFVMLMCETPVAEKWFVVNYPGCHYALLYVVKMHSEKHDNFIANSGWLNERNRLPMLTEGPTANHFARILNTLAKLLLIDDAMWYDTRNLVIDWVHGIAFGMNADVLQEVLERTEMIEMRRALLESFLRHSLPKKTISDQTQKSNTSTATANEASRCRFF
;
A
#
# COMPACT_ATOMS: atom_id res chain seq x y z
N LEU A 1 22.48 -23.86 31.70
CA LEU A 1 23.56 -24.27 30.77
C LEU A 1 24.37 -25.36 31.46
N LEU A 2 23.99 -26.63 31.28
CA LEU A 2 24.87 -27.74 31.63
C LEU A 2 26.19 -27.53 30.87
N SER A 3 27.33 -27.70 31.52
CA SER A 3 28.63 -27.65 30.83
C SER A 3 28.59 -28.68 29.70
N LEU A 4 28.83 -28.23 28.46
CA LEU A 4 28.80 -29.06 27.25
C LEU A 4 29.78 -30.25 27.30
N GLU A 5 30.77 -30.22 28.18
CA GLU A 5 31.66 -31.35 28.51
C GLU A 5 30.92 -32.54 29.16
N THR A 6 29.74 -32.32 29.74
CA THR A 6 28.93 -33.40 30.32
C THR A 6 28.21 -34.22 29.25
N ILE A 7 28.03 -33.66 28.03
CA ILE A 7 27.26 -34.28 26.94
C ILE A 7 28.11 -35.26 26.13
N THR A 8 29.44 -35.08 26.10
CA THR A 8 30.37 -36.02 25.45
C THR A 8 30.41 -37.41 26.12
N ASN A 9 29.80 -37.56 27.31
CA ASN A 9 29.67 -38.82 28.04
C ASN A 9 28.26 -39.45 27.95
N LEU A 10 27.41 -39.03 27.01
CA LEU A 10 26.18 -39.77 26.74
C LEU A 10 26.53 -41.05 25.98
N ASP A 11 26.72 -42.14 26.73
CA ASP A 11 26.75 -43.55 26.28
C ASP A 11 25.38 -44.00 25.74
N TYR A 12 24.63 -43.10 25.08
CA TYR A 12 23.32 -43.34 24.51
C TYR A 12 23.45 -43.41 22.99
N ASN A 13 22.89 -44.45 22.38
CA ASN A 13 22.95 -44.61 20.93
C ASN A 13 22.07 -43.56 20.23
N TRP A 14 22.65 -42.39 19.95
CA TRP A 14 21.96 -41.28 19.29
C TRP A 14 21.33 -41.66 17.95
N ARG A 15 21.83 -42.72 17.29
CA ARG A 15 21.25 -43.24 16.04
C ARG A 15 19.92 -43.91 16.27
N ASP A 16 19.75 -44.62 17.40
CA ASP A 16 18.48 -45.25 17.75
C ASP A 16 17.43 -44.18 18.07
N LEU A 17 17.81 -43.18 18.89
CA LEU A 17 16.96 -42.02 19.16
C LEU A 17 16.57 -41.28 17.89
N GLY A 18 17.56 -40.97 17.04
CA GLY A 18 17.33 -40.33 15.76
C GLY A 18 16.42 -41.15 14.85
N GLY A 19 16.58 -42.48 14.85
CA GLY A 19 15.77 -43.41 14.08
C GLY A 19 14.32 -43.45 14.53
N GLU A 20 14.09 -43.50 15.85
CA GLU A 20 12.73 -43.42 16.43
C GLU A 20 12.07 -42.09 16.09
N LEU A 21 12.78 -40.97 16.26
CA LEU A 21 12.26 -39.64 15.91
C LEU A 21 11.93 -39.51 14.43
N ILE A 22 12.77 -40.03 13.53
CA ILE A 22 12.48 -40.06 12.09
C ILE A 22 11.26 -40.94 11.79
N SER A 23 11.14 -42.11 12.44
CA SER A 23 9.99 -43.00 12.23
C SER A 23 8.66 -42.33 12.56
N LEU A 24 8.64 -41.43 13.56
CA LEU A 24 7.46 -40.64 13.91
C LEU A 24 7.04 -39.69 12.78
N MET A 25 7.98 -39.17 11.98
CA MET A 25 7.68 -38.25 10.87
C MET A 25 6.85 -38.92 9.76
N GLY A 26 7.04 -40.22 9.56
CA GLY A 26 6.26 -41.04 8.61
C GLY A 26 4.86 -41.44 9.11
N THR A 27 4.52 -41.12 10.37
CA THR A 27 3.21 -41.44 10.96
C THR A 27 2.20 -40.29 10.79
N ARG A 28 0.91 -40.60 11.02
CA ARG A 28 -0.20 -39.62 10.97
C ARG A 28 -0.32 -38.77 12.25
N ILE A 29 0.81 -38.29 12.75
CA ILE A 29 0.83 -37.31 13.86
C ILE A 29 0.57 -35.90 13.34
N ASN A 30 0.15 -35.00 14.22
CA ASN A 30 -0.19 -33.63 13.84
C ASN A 30 1.06 -32.85 13.34
N PRO A 31 0.89 -31.81 12.50
CA PRO A 31 2.01 -31.06 11.93
C PRO A 31 2.90 -30.36 12.96
N ASP A 32 2.33 -29.91 14.08
CA ASP A 32 3.10 -29.22 15.14
C ASP A 32 4.05 -30.18 15.86
N THR A 33 3.62 -31.42 16.09
CA THR A 33 4.45 -32.48 16.65
C THR A 33 5.56 -32.85 15.68
N LYS A 34 5.27 -32.96 14.37
CA LYS A 34 6.33 -33.20 13.36
C LYS A 34 7.37 -32.07 13.36
N ARG A 35 6.94 -30.82 13.51
CA ARG A 35 7.84 -29.66 13.62
C ARG A 35 8.71 -29.75 14.88
N ALA A 36 8.12 -30.07 16.04
CA ALA A 36 8.86 -30.27 17.28
C ALA A 36 9.87 -31.42 17.17
N VAL A 37 9.50 -32.53 16.53
CA VAL A 37 10.41 -33.66 16.27
C VAL A 37 11.58 -33.23 15.37
N ALA A 38 11.32 -32.43 14.33
CA ALA A 38 12.38 -31.88 13.46
C ALA A 38 13.30 -30.91 14.23
N GLU A 39 12.78 -30.11 15.16
CA GLU A 39 13.56 -29.28 16.06
C GLU A 39 14.42 -30.11 17.02
N CYS A 40 13.88 -31.18 17.61
CA CYS A 40 14.63 -32.11 18.45
C CYS A 40 15.79 -32.77 17.69
N LEU A 41 15.54 -33.25 16.46
CA LEU A 41 16.59 -33.79 15.59
C LEU A 41 17.62 -32.71 15.21
N GLY A 42 17.19 -31.47 14.99
CA GLY A 42 18.09 -30.34 14.76
C GLY A 42 18.99 -30.07 15.96
N ALA A 43 18.42 -30.08 17.18
CA ALA A 43 19.18 -29.93 18.41
C ALA A 43 20.17 -31.08 18.61
N LEU A 44 19.80 -32.31 18.24
CA LEU A 44 20.72 -33.45 18.24
C LEU A 44 21.90 -33.20 17.28
N GLY A 45 21.66 -32.71 16.07
CA GLY A 45 22.71 -32.33 15.13
C GLY A 45 23.66 -31.27 15.69
N PHE A 46 23.13 -30.29 16.43
CA PHE A 46 23.94 -29.30 17.15
C PHE A 46 24.82 -29.93 18.24
N LEU A 47 24.27 -30.86 19.05
CA LEU A 47 25.05 -31.58 20.07
C LEU A 47 26.16 -32.44 19.43
N LEU A 48 25.94 -32.92 18.22
CA LEU A 48 26.87 -33.75 17.45
C LEU A 48 27.83 -32.95 16.56
N ALA A 49 28.04 -31.65 16.80
CA ALA A 49 28.89 -30.79 15.96
C ALA A 49 30.31 -31.35 15.71
N ALA A 50 30.90 -32.08 16.67
CA ALA A 50 32.22 -32.69 16.51
C ALA A 50 32.26 -33.88 15.53
N GLN A 51 31.11 -34.52 15.27
CA GLN A 51 30.93 -35.65 14.34
C GLN A 51 29.79 -35.36 13.35
N TYR A 52 29.74 -34.11 12.89
CA TYR A 52 28.63 -33.59 12.10
C TYR A 52 28.46 -34.31 10.76
N ASP A 53 29.55 -34.81 10.17
CA ASP A 53 29.54 -35.66 8.97
C ASP A 53 28.63 -36.89 9.13
N GLN A 54 28.67 -37.55 10.30
CA GLN A 54 27.84 -38.71 10.58
C GLN A 54 26.36 -38.34 10.71
N PHE A 55 26.08 -37.19 11.34
CA PHE A 55 24.71 -36.67 11.45
C PHE A 55 24.15 -36.30 10.08
N VAL A 56 24.91 -35.57 9.27
CA VAL A 56 24.53 -35.19 7.90
C VAL A 56 24.24 -36.44 7.07
N LYS A 57 25.13 -37.42 7.08
CA LYS A 57 24.92 -38.70 6.38
C LYS A 57 23.64 -39.40 6.84
N PHE A 58 23.40 -39.44 8.15
CA PHE A 58 22.21 -40.03 8.74
C PHE A 58 20.91 -39.36 8.23
N ILE A 59 20.85 -38.03 8.27
CA ILE A 59 19.69 -37.26 7.79
C ILE A 59 19.50 -37.39 6.27
N VAL A 60 20.58 -37.25 5.49
CA VAL A 60 20.53 -37.36 4.03
C VAL A 60 20.08 -38.75 3.58
N ASP A 61 20.57 -39.80 4.22
CA ASP A 61 20.15 -41.16 3.89
C ASP A 61 18.70 -41.45 4.32
N ALA A 62 18.22 -40.83 5.40
CA ALA A 62 16.81 -40.88 5.76
C ALA A 62 15.93 -40.14 4.74
N ALA A 63 16.34 -38.94 4.29
CA ALA A 63 15.62 -38.19 3.27
C ALA A 63 15.52 -38.97 1.95
N LYS A 64 16.59 -39.68 1.54
CA LYS A 64 16.56 -40.55 0.35
C LYS A 64 15.61 -41.74 0.46
N ARG A 65 15.39 -42.26 1.68
CA ARG A 65 14.50 -43.40 1.93
C ARG A 65 13.03 -43.01 2.09
N SER A 66 12.76 -41.73 2.35
CA SER A 66 11.40 -41.22 2.51
C SER A 66 10.58 -41.39 1.23
N SER A 67 9.26 -41.50 1.38
CA SER A 67 8.37 -41.78 0.25
C SER A 67 8.19 -40.56 -0.66
N ASP A 68 8.44 -40.72 -1.96
CA ASP A 68 8.12 -39.68 -2.96
C ASP A 68 6.62 -39.35 -3.01
N LYS A 69 5.76 -40.29 -2.58
CA LYS A 69 4.30 -40.10 -2.51
C LYS A 69 3.88 -39.14 -1.40
N TYR A 70 4.70 -38.99 -0.36
CA TYR A 70 4.40 -38.19 0.83
C TYR A 70 5.57 -37.23 1.13
N PRO A 71 5.68 -36.11 0.38
CA PRO A 71 6.82 -35.20 0.47
C PRO A 71 6.96 -34.54 1.85
N GLU A 72 5.91 -34.55 2.67
CA GLU A 72 5.91 -33.98 4.03
C GLU A 72 6.95 -34.64 4.94
N GLU A 73 7.13 -35.96 4.87
CA GLU A 73 8.14 -36.68 5.65
C GLU A 73 9.54 -36.17 5.28
N ARG A 74 9.84 -36.12 3.97
CA ARG A 74 11.09 -35.59 3.43
C ARG A 74 11.33 -34.14 3.85
N THR A 75 10.30 -33.30 3.77
CA THR A 75 10.36 -31.89 4.19
C THR A 75 10.76 -31.78 5.67
N MET A 76 10.16 -32.57 6.56
CA MET A 76 10.47 -32.50 8.00
C MET A 76 11.87 -33.04 8.32
N ILE A 77 12.31 -34.11 7.63
CA ILE A 77 13.67 -34.63 7.75
C ILE A 77 14.69 -33.57 7.33
N LEU A 78 14.51 -32.93 6.18
CA LEU A 78 15.42 -31.87 5.71
C LEU A 78 15.36 -30.62 6.61
N ARG A 79 14.19 -30.29 7.15
CA ARG A 79 14.04 -29.20 8.13
C ARG A 79 14.86 -29.44 9.39
N SER A 80 15.07 -30.70 9.80
CA SER A 80 15.97 -30.99 10.91
C SER A 80 17.42 -30.59 10.64
N LEU A 81 17.90 -30.75 9.39
CA LEU A 81 19.23 -30.30 8.98
C LEU A 81 19.33 -28.78 8.90
N ALA A 82 18.28 -28.09 8.44
CA ALA A 82 18.21 -26.62 8.51
C ALA A 82 18.28 -26.14 9.96
N ASN A 83 17.49 -26.75 10.85
CA ASN A 83 17.46 -26.42 12.27
C ASN A 83 18.82 -26.67 12.95
N SER A 84 19.51 -27.77 12.64
CA SER A 84 20.84 -28.03 13.22
C SER A 84 21.84 -26.97 12.81
N LEU A 85 21.90 -26.58 11.53
CA LEU A 85 22.78 -25.51 11.06
C LEU A 85 22.46 -24.17 11.72
N ASN A 86 21.17 -23.86 11.91
CA ASN A 86 20.74 -22.65 12.63
C ASN A 86 21.16 -22.67 14.10
N PHE A 87 20.97 -23.77 14.82
CA PHE A 87 21.45 -23.89 16.20
C PHE A 87 22.98 -23.76 16.30
N ILE A 88 23.71 -24.41 15.38
CA ILE A 88 25.17 -24.27 15.26
C ILE A 88 25.58 -22.81 15.06
N GLY A 89 24.86 -22.13 14.18
CA GLY A 89 25.05 -20.73 13.84
C GLY A 89 24.82 -19.78 15.01
N VAL A 90 23.63 -19.84 15.59
CA VAL A 90 23.16 -18.98 16.69
C VAL A 90 23.99 -19.17 17.96
N CYS A 91 24.41 -20.40 18.26
CA CYS A 91 25.25 -20.70 19.42
C CYS A 91 26.76 -20.52 19.17
N CYS A 92 27.16 -20.02 17.99
CA CYS A 92 28.54 -19.73 17.63
C CYS A 92 29.49 -20.94 17.73
N VAL A 93 29.04 -22.15 17.36
CA VAL A 93 29.84 -23.39 17.43
C VAL A 93 30.37 -23.86 16.07
N GLN A 94 30.34 -23.00 15.05
CA GLN A 94 30.76 -23.31 13.68
C GLN A 94 32.21 -23.84 13.61
N SER A 95 33.09 -23.34 14.48
CA SER A 95 34.51 -23.73 14.55
C SER A 95 34.74 -25.20 14.89
N ARG A 96 33.72 -25.89 15.42
CA ARG A 96 33.78 -27.33 15.73
C ARG A 96 33.52 -28.22 14.51
N ILE A 97 33.06 -27.64 13.41
CA ILE A 97 32.73 -28.37 12.18
C ILE A 97 33.82 -28.09 11.15
N ALA A 98 34.43 -29.17 10.66
CA ALA A 98 35.42 -29.06 9.59
C ALA A 98 34.73 -28.57 8.29
N PRO A 99 35.31 -27.60 7.56
CA PRO A 99 34.74 -27.11 6.31
C PRO A 99 34.34 -28.20 5.28
N PRO A 100 35.10 -29.29 5.10
CA PRO A 100 34.70 -30.38 4.19
C PRO A 100 33.33 -31.00 4.53
N HIS A 101 32.96 -31.06 5.81
CA HIS A 101 31.66 -31.61 6.20
C HIS A 101 30.50 -30.70 5.75
N ILE A 102 30.72 -29.38 5.68
CA ILE A 102 29.74 -28.43 5.14
C ILE A 102 29.74 -28.47 3.60
N GLU A 103 30.89 -28.75 2.97
CA GLU A 103 30.95 -29.01 1.52
C GLU A 103 30.12 -30.24 1.15
N ASP A 104 30.19 -31.32 1.95
CA ASP A 104 29.35 -32.52 1.78
C ASP A 104 27.85 -32.21 1.93
N VAL A 105 27.47 -31.33 2.88
CA VAL A 105 26.09 -30.82 3.00
C VAL A 105 25.66 -30.15 1.70
N MET A 106 26.47 -29.23 1.17
CA MET A 106 26.14 -28.51 -0.06
C MET A 106 26.09 -29.44 -1.28
N ALA A 107 26.98 -30.44 -1.36
CA ALA A 107 26.95 -31.45 -2.41
C ALA A 107 25.68 -32.30 -2.34
N ALA A 108 25.26 -32.70 -1.14
CA ALA A 108 24.01 -33.44 -0.94
C ALA A 108 22.78 -32.59 -1.30
N VAL A 109 22.74 -31.33 -0.87
CA VAL A 109 21.64 -30.39 -1.16
C VAL A 109 21.53 -30.12 -2.65
N LYS A 110 22.63 -29.84 -3.35
CA LYS A 110 22.62 -29.64 -4.81
C LYS A 110 22.05 -30.84 -5.54
N LYS A 111 22.52 -32.04 -5.21
CA LYS A 111 21.98 -33.28 -5.77
C LYS A 111 20.48 -33.44 -5.52
N GLN A 112 19.99 -33.05 -4.34
CA GLN A 112 18.56 -33.10 -4.04
C GLN A 112 17.77 -32.05 -4.83
N LEU A 113 18.29 -30.82 -4.96
CA LEU A 113 17.71 -29.76 -5.77
C LEU A 113 17.55 -30.23 -7.23
N ASP A 114 18.61 -30.75 -7.85
CA ASP A 114 18.59 -31.22 -9.26
C ASP A 114 17.49 -32.27 -9.55
N THR A 115 17.14 -33.08 -8.55
CA THR A 115 16.14 -34.15 -8.69
C THR A 115 14.77 -33.80 -8.11
N ASN A 116 14.62 -32.64 -7.47
CA ASN A 116 13.41 -32.27 -6.78
C ASN A 116 12.37 -31.69 -7.74
N ASP A 117 11.16 -32.23 -7.68
CA ASP A 117 9.97 -31.75 -8.38
C ASP A 117 8.89 -31.22 -7.41
N SER A 118 9.15 -31.29 -6.10
CA SER A 118 8.16 -30.96 -5.06
C SER A 118 8.36 -29.55 -4.51
N PRO A 119 7.36 -28.64 -4.64
CA PRO A 119 7.39 -27.29 -4.06
C PRO A 119 7.60 -27.27 -2.54
N THR A 120 7.09 -28.28 -1.83
CA THR A 120 7.17 -28.37 -0.36
C THR A 120 8.55 -28.79 0.14
N VAL A 121 9.30 -29.53 -0.67
CA VAL A 121 10.66 -30.01 -0.34
C VAL A 121 11.70 -28.94 -0.68
N LEU A 122 11.41 -28.08 -1.66
CA LEU A 122 12.25 -26.94 -2.01
C LEU A 122 12.55 -26.02 -0.82
N ILE A 123 11.52 -25.66 -0.05
CA ILE A 123 11.64 -24.70 1.06
C ILE A 123 12.74 -25.10 2.07
N PRO A 124 12.72 -26.30 2.68
CA PRO A 124 13.79 -26.69 3.59
C PRO A 124 15.16 -26.84 2.93
N LEU A 125 15.25 -27.16 1.64
CA LEU A 125 16.55 -27.16 0.93
C LEU A 125 17.11 -25.74 0.82
N LEU A 126 16.28 -24.76 0.47
CA LEU A 126 16.68 -23.35 0.46
C LEU A 126 16.97 -22.81 1.87
N ASP A 127 16.25 -23.27 2.90
CA ASP A 127 16.56 -22.95 4.31
C ASP A 127 17.98 -23.43 4.69
N ILE A 128 18.36 -24.64 4.27
CA ILE A 128 19.73 -25.16 4.46
C ILE A 128 20.74 -24.25 3.74
N CYS A 129 20.48 -23.90 2.48
CA CYS A 129 21.36 -23.02 1.71
C CYS A 129 21.56 -21.66 2.38
N LEU A 130 20.50 -21.03 2.89
CA LEU A 130 20.59 -19.76 3.62
C LEU A 130 21.38 -19.89 4.92
N ALA A 131 21.18 -20.97 5.68
CA ALA A 131 21.95 -21.21 6.89
C ALA A 131 23.45 -21.39 6.58
N VAL A 132 23.79 -22.10 5.50
CA VAL A 132 25.18 -22.22 5.03
C VAL A 132 25.72 -20.86 4.54
N ALA A 133 24.93 -20.09 3.80
CA ALA A 133 25.32 -18.75 3.34
C ALA A 133 25.63 -17.80 4.50
N GLN A 134 24.82 -17.86 5.56
CA GLN A 134 24.97 -17.01 6.74
C GLN A 134 26.14 -17.44 7.64
N TYR A 135 26.26 -18.73 7.94
CA TYR A 135 27.21 -19.22 8.97
C TYR A 135 28.50 -19.81 8.40
N PHE A 136 28.51 -20.21 7.13
CA PHE A 136 29.66 -20.79 6.42
C PHE A 136 29.87 -20.15 5.03
N PRO A 137 29.99 -18.80 4.95
CA PRO A 137 29.93 -18.06 3.68
C PRO A 137 31.03 -18.47 2.69
N ALA A 138 32.22 -18.84 3.17
CA ALA A 138 33.32 -19.28 2.30
C ALA A 138 33.01 -20.58 1.55
N VAL A 139 32.26 -21.49 2.16
CA VAL A 139 31.80 -22.72 1.51
C VAL A 139 30.65 -22.41 0.56
N PHE A 140 29.68 -21.61 1.01
CA PHE A 140 28.53 -21.23 0.19
C PHE A 140 28.93 -20.53 -1.12
N LYS A 141 29.93 -19.64 -1.06
CA LYS A 141 30.41 -18.87 -2.22
C LYS A 141 30.76 -19.76 -3.43
N LYS A 142 31.25 -20.99 -3.21
CA LYS A 142 31.59 -21.94 -4.28
C LYS A 142 30.36 -22.51 -5.02
N SER A 143 29.19 -22.42 -4.42
CA SER A 143 27.92 -22.93 -4.98
C SER A 143 26.91 -21.81 -5.25
N PHE A 144 27.33 -20.54 -5.16
CA PHE A 144 26.43 -19.39 -5.29
C PHE A 144 25.68 -19.41 -6.63
N ASP A 145 26.40 -19.54 -7.74
CA ASP A 145 25.81 -19.52 -9.08
C ASP A 145 24.80 -20.67 -9.28
N ASP A 146 25.16 -21.90 -8.88
CA ASP A 146 24.28 -23.08 -8.97
C ASP A 146 22.95 -22.85 -8.21
N ILE A 147 23.05 -22.32 -7.00
CA ILE A 147 21.89 -22.11 -6.14
C ILE A 147 21.02 -20.96 -6.64
N VAL A 148 21.63 -19.90 -7.18
CA VAL A 148 20.91 -18.80 -7.82
C VAL A 148 20.16 -19.30 -9.06
N ASP A 149 20.83 -20.02 -9.96
CA ASP A 149 20.23 -20.58 -11.17
C ASP A 149 19.02 -21.46 -10.84
N PHE A 150 19.20 -22.37 -9.88
CA PHE A 150 18.11 -23.22 -9.41
C PHE A 150 16.95 -22.40 -8.80
N THR A 151 17.25 -21.44 -7.93
CA THR A 151 16.24 -20.60 -7.28
C THR A 151 15.46 -19.79 -8.32
N VAL A 152 16.15 -19.23 -9.31
CA VAL A 152 15.55 -18.47 -10.41
C VAL A 152 14.65 -19.38 -11.25
N GLY A 153 15.09 -20.58 -11.61
CA GLY A 153 14.28 -21.54 -12.38
C GLY A 153 12.92 -21.81 -11.73
N TRP A 154 12.91 -22.01 -10.41
CA TRP A 154 11.65 -22.14 -9.66
C TRP A 154 10.86 -20.84 -9.53
N TYR A 155 11.54 -19.70 -9.47
CA TYR A 155 10.91 -18.40 -9.24
C TYR A 155 10.22 -17.82 -10.49
N VAL A 156 10.72 -18.17 -11.68
CA VAL A 156 10.14 -17.75 -12.97
C VAL A 156 9.08 -18.71 -13.50
N GLU A 157 8.94 -19.89 -12.89
CA GLU A 157 7.92 -20.85 -13.31
C GLU A 157 6.51 -20.35 -12.95
N PRO A 158 5.53 -20.41 -13.88
CA PRO A 158 4.15 -20.09 -13.59
C PRO A 158 3.54 -20.99 -12.50
N ASP A 159 2.46 -20.52 -11.88
CA ASP A 159 1.60 -21.31 -10.99
C ASP A 159 2.27 -21.90 -9.72
N GLN A 160 3.39 -21.34 -9.30
CA GLN A 160 4.05 -21.75 -8.05
C GLN A 160 3.22 -21.38 -6.81
N PRO A 161 3.22 -22.22 -5.75
CA PRO A 161 2.59 -21.86 -4.49
C PRO A 161 3.18 -20.56 -3.93
N LYS A 162 2.33 -19.72 -3.33
CA LYS A 162 2.75 -18.43 -2.75
C LYS A 162 3.95 -18.57 -1.79
N SER A 163 3.98 -19.63 -0.98
CA SER A 163 5.09 -19.92 -0.08
C SER A 163 6.43 -20.15 -0.78
N VAL A 164 6.42 -20.73 -1.99
CA VAL A 164 7.63 -20.93 -2.81
C VAL A 164 8.08 -19.61 -3.41
N VAL A 165 7.15 -18.83 -3.97
CA VAL A 165 7.45 -17.49 -4.51
C VAL A 165 8.07 -16.60 -3.44
N GLU A 166 7.49 -16.57 -2.24
CA GLU A 166 8.02 -15.84 -1.09
C GLU A 166 9.40 -16.35 -0.67
N LYS A 167 9.61 -17.68 -0.65
CA LYS A 167 10.88 -18.26 -0.27
C LYS A 167 12.00 -17.98 -1.28
N CYS A 168 11.71 -18.06 -2.57
CA CYS A 168 12.67 -17.70 -3.62
C CYS A 168 13.01 -16.20 -3.57
N ALA A 169 12.01 -15.34 -3.37
CA ALA A 169 12.24 -13.90 -3.20
C ALA A 169 13.13 -13.60 -1.98
N GLN A 170 12.86 -14.25 -0.84
CA GLN A 170 13.71 -14.18 0.35
C GLN A 170 15.13 -14.65 0.03
N MET A 171 15.27 -15.81 -0.62
CA MET A 171 16.57 -16.38 -0.97
C MET A 171 17.41 -15.40 -1.79
N LEU A 172 16.88 -14.87 -2.89
CA LEU A 172 17.60 -13.91 -3.74
C LEU A 172 17.96 -12.62 -2.98
N THR A 173 17.11 -12.20 -2.02
CA THR A 173 17.33 -11.01 -1.21
C THR A 173 18.39 -11.20 -0.12
N ASP A 174 18.33 -12.30 0.63
CA ASP A 174 19.24 -12.60 1.74
C ASP A 174 20.65 -12.94 1.24
N LEU A 175 20.77 -13.40 -0.02
CA LEU A 175 22.05 -13.59 -0.69
C LEU A 175 22.73 -12.28 -1.15
N ARG A 176 22.19 -11.09 -0.81
CA ARG A 176 22.79 -9.77 -1.11
C ARG A 176 24.32 -9.70 -0.95
N PRO A 177 24.94 -10.24 0.12
CA PRO A 177 26.40 -10.16 0.29
C PRO A 177 27.19 -10.80 -0.86
N PHE A 178 26.66 -11.84 -1.51
CA PHE A 178 27.33 -12.59 -2.56
C PHE A 178 27.16 -11.95 -3.95
N TRP A 179 26.03 -11.26 -4.18
CA TRP A 179 25.76 -10.57 -5.44
C TRP A 179 26.80 -9.48 -5.75
N PHE A 180 27.40 -8.84 -4.73
CA PHE A 180 28.41 -7.80 -4.94
C PHE A 180 29.70 -8.33 -5.57
N ASP A 181 30.10 -9.54 -5.20
CA ASP A 181 31.26 -10.21 -5.79
C ASP A 181 30.97 -10.73 -7.21
N ALA A 182 29.68 -10.80 -7.59
CA ALA A 182 29.18 -11.37 -8.83
C ALA A 182 28.36 -10.36 -9.68
N LEU A 183 28.58 -9.05 -9.53
CA LEU A 183 27.81 -8.02 -10.22
C LEU A 183 27.74 -8.19 -11.76
N PRO A 184 28.83 -8.54 -12.47
CA PRO A 184 28.75 -8.79 -13.92
C PRO A 184 27.81 -9.97 -14.27
N THR A 185 27.83 -11.03 -13.46
CA THR A 185 26.93 -12.18 -13.61
C THR A 185 25.49 -11.77 -13.36
N ALA A 186 25.22 -10.97 -12.33
CA ALA A 186 23.90 -10.44 -12.02
C ALA A 186 23.32 -9.61 -13.19
N VAL A 187 24.13 -8.73 -13.80
CA VAL A 187 23.70 -7.94 -14.97
C VAL A 187 23.45 -8.83 -16.18
N THR A 188 24.22 -9.90 -16.36
CA THR A 188 24.03 -10.84 -17.46
C THR A 188 22.71 -11.60 -17.31
N LEU A 189 22.43 -12.08 -16.09
CA LEU A 189 21.15 -12.72 -15.74
C LEU A 189 19.97 -11.77 -15.96
N MET A 190 20.06 -10.52 -15.47
CA MET A 190 19.01 -9.53 -15.68
C MET A 190 18.78 -9.20 -17.15
N LYS A 191 19.84 -9.20 -17.99
CA LYS A 191 19.67 -9.05 -19.45
C LYS A 191 18.91 -10.22 -20.06
N GLN A 192 19.21 -11.46 -19.66
CA GLN A 192 18.48 -12.63 -20.11
C GLN A 192 16.99 -12.54 -19.77
N PHE A 193 16.65 -12.12 -18.54
CA PHE A 193 15.25 -11.87 -18.17
C PHE A 193 14.55 -10.86 -19.08
N VAL A 194 15.24 -9.76 -19.43
CA VAL A 194 14.67 -8.74 -20.33
C VAL A 194 14.48 -9.28 -21.73
N ASP A 195 15.46 -10.00 -22.26
CA ASP A 195 15.43 -10.57 -23.60
C ASP A 195 14.31 -11.63 -23.71
N ASP A 196 14.18 -12.51 -22.71
CA ASP A 196 13.13 -13.54 -22.65
C ASP A 196 11.74 -12.92 -22.52
N ALA A 197 11.55 -11.97 -21.61
CA ALA A 197 10.27 -11.27 -21.46
C ALA A 197 9.88 -10.52 -22.75
N SER A 198 10.87 -9.91 -23.42
CA SER A 198 10.65 -9.22 -24.68
C SER A 198 10.24 -10.17 -25.81
N ALA A 199 10.87 -11.35 -25.88
CA ALA A 199 10.54 -12.36 -26.87
C ALA A 199 9.09 -12.87 -26.70
N TYR A 200 8.67 -13.20 -25.48
CA TYR A 200 7.29 -13.61 -25.21
C TYR A 200 6.28 -12.52 -25.58
N LEU A 201 6.58 -11.25 -25.25
CA LEU A 201 5.72 -10.12 -25.61
C LEU A 201 5.63 -9.91 -27.12
N GLU A 202 6.73 -10.07 -27.86
CA GLU A 202 6.72 -9.95 -29.31
C GLU A 202 5.87 -11.05 -29.97
N GLU A 203 5.97 -12.30 -29.49
CA GLU A 203 5.15 -13.41 -29.95
C GLU A 203 3.65 -13.17 -29.70
N LEU A 204 3.31 -12.61 -28.54
CA LEU A 204 1.94 -12.24 -28.17
C LEU A 204 1.39 -11.11 -29.06
N VAL A 205 2.18 -10.07 -29.30
CA VAL A 205 1.77 -8.91 -30.11
C VAL A 205 1.63 -9.28 -31.60
N THR A 206 2.42 -10.24 -32.07
CA THR A 206 2.38 -10.73 -33.46
C THR A 206 1.40 -11.88 -33.68
N ASP A 207 0.64 -12.27 -32.66
CA ASP A 207 -0.32 -13.40 -32.67
C ASP A 207 0.31 -14.73 -33.12
N LYS A 208 1.59 -14.91 -32.78
CA LYS A 208 2.36 -16.14 -33.06
C LYS A 208 2.43 -17.08 -31.87
N ALA A 209 2.04 -16.60 -30.68
CA ALA A 209 2.06 -17.38 -29.45
C ALA A 209 1.07 -18.55 -29.52
N THR A 210 1.57 -19.78 -29.35
CA THR A 210 0.72 -20.98 -29.33
C THR A 210 -0.09 -21.12 -28.04
N ARG A 211 0.40 -20.56 -26.93
CA ARG A 211 -0.23 -20.55 -25.60
C ARG A 211 -0.09 -19.16 -24.96
N PRO A 212 -0.93 -18.19 -25.35
CA PRO A 212 -0.77 -16.79 -24.97
C PRO A 212 -0.88 -16.55 -23.46
N ASP A 213 -1.79 -17.26 -22.80
CA ASP A 213 -2.03 -17.25 -21.35
C ASP A 213 -0.83 -17.79 -20.54
N GLU A 214 -0.10 -18.77 -21.05
CA GLU A 214 1.17 -19.22 -20.44
C GLU A 214 2.29 -18.20 -20.66
N ALA A 215 2.41 -17.65 -21.88
CA ALA A 215 3.43 -16.65 -22.20
C ALA A 215 3.29 -15.38 -21.35
N LEU A 216 2.06 -14.91 -21.11
CA LEU A 216 1.77 -13.78 -20.21
C LEU A 216 2.19 -14.07 -18.77
N ARG A 217 1.83 -15.24 -18.23
CA ARG A 217 2.22 -15.63 -16.85
C ARG A 217 3.73 -15.77 -16.70
N LYS A 218 4.41 -16.35 -17.70
CA LYS A 218 5.88 -16.42 -17.75
C LYS A 218 6.51 -15.04 -17.79
N THR A 219 5.99 -14.13 -18.62
CA THR A 219 6.48 -12.76 -18.71
C THR A 219 6.36 -12.04 -17.37
N ALA A 220 5.21 -12.14 -16.69
CA ALA A 220 5.03 -11.55 -15.36
C ALA A 220 6.01 -12.11 -14.33
N ALA A 221 6.21 -13.44 -14.31
CA ALA A 221 7.13 -14.10 -13.39
C ALA A 221 8.60 -13.68 -13.62
N ILE A 222 9.03 -13.58 -14.88
CA ILE A 222 10.37 -13.11 -15.28
C ILE A 222 10.58 -11.65 -14.88
N LEU A 223 9.60 -10.77 -15.13
CA LEU A 223 9.68 -9.35 -14.74
C LEU A 223 9.74 -9.19 -13.21
N ARG A 224 8.99 -10.00 -12.45
CA ARG A 224 9.08 -10.06 -10.99
C ARG A 224 10.49 -10.48 -10.52
N ALA A 225 11.08 -11.49 -11.16
CA ALA A 225 12.45 -11.92 -10.88
C ALA A 225 13.47 -10.81 -11.16
N LEU A 226 13.32 -10.11 -12.28
CA LEU A 226 14.12 -8.95 -12.65
C LEU A 226 14.05 -7.85 -11.58
N VAL A 227 12.85 -7.46 -11.14
CA VAL A 227 12.67 -6.45 -10.07
C VAL A 227 13.36 -6.88 -8.79
N THR A 228 13.21 -8.16 -8.41
CA THR A 228 13.82 -8.72 -7.20
C THR A 228 15.35 -8.56 -7.26
N VAL A 229 16.00 -9.05 -8.31
CA VAL A 229 17.46 -8.97 -8.47
C VAL A 229 17.94 -7.53 -8.58
N LEU A 230 17.24 -6.69 -9.38
CA LEU A 230 17.59 -5.27 -9.54
C LEU A 230 17.56 -4.53 -8.20
N SER A 231 16.54 -4.77 -7.38
CA SER A 231 16.42 -4.16 -6.05
C SER A 231 17.53 -4.59 -5.09
N VAL A 232 18.04 -5.82 -5.23
CA VAL A 232 19.12 -6.37 -4.39
C VAL A 232 20.46 -5.72 -4.74
N VAL A 233 20.72 -5.51 -6.04
CA VAL A 233 21.96 -4.90 -6.52
C VAL A 233 21.91 -3.37 -6.58
N ASN A 234 20.76 -2.75 -6.32
CA ASN A 234 20.60 -1.29 -6.27
C ASN A 234 21.27 -0.70 -5.01
N VAL A 235 22.59 -0.66 -5.01
CA VAL A 235 23.40 0.02 -3.99
C VAL A 235 24.37 1.02 -4.63
N PRO A 236 24.79 2.06 -3.90
CA PRO A 236 25.69 3.09 -4.43
C PRO A 236 26.97 2.55 -5.09
N GLN A 237 27.53 1.47 -4.54
CA GLN A 237 28.78 0.86 -5.03
C GLN A 237 28.61 0.16 -6.39
N ALA A 238 27.42 -0.34 -6.71
CA ALA A 238 27.14 -1.07 -7.95
C ALA A 238 26.66 -0.15 -9.09
N GLN A 239 26.30 1.10 -8.79
CA GLN A 239 25.74 2.07 -9.75
C GLN A 239 26.52 2.18 -11.07
N PRO A 240 27.86 2.25 -11.11
CA PRO A 240 28.59 2.39 -12.38
C PRO A 240 28.33 1.25 -13.38
N ILE A 241 28.00 0.05 -12.88
CA ILE A 241 27.73 -1.14 -13.68
C ILE A 241 26.23 -1.26 -13.97
N ILE A 242 25.38 -0.92 -13.00
CA ILE A 242 23.92 -1.08 -13.08
C ILE A 242 23.26 0.03 -13.92
N VAL A 243 23.72 1.28 -13.81
CA VAL A 243 23.10 2.43 -14.49
C VAL A 243 22.97 2.22 -16.00
N PRO A 244 24.01 1.84 -16.77
CA PRO A 244 23.88 1.63 -18.21
C PRO A 244 22.86 0.56 -18.59
N PHE A 245 22.73 -0.49 -17.76
CA PHE A 245 21.72 -1.53 -17.96
C PHE A 245 20.31 -0.96 -17.72
N VAL A 246 20.12 -0.22 -16.63
CA VAL A 246 18.83 0.37 -16.26
C VAL A 246 18.36 1.41 -17.29
N GLU A 247 19.27 2.20 -17.88
CA GLU A 247 18.91 3.14 -18.94
C GLU A 247 18.31 2.42 -20.17
N LYS A 248 18.89 1.30 -20.57
CA LYS A 248 18.35 0.48 -21.67
C LYS A 248 17.04 -0.19 -21.26
N LEU A 249 17.00 -0.79 -20.06
CA LEU A 249 15.82 -1.46 -19.51
C LEU A 249 14.59 -0.54 -19.50
N PHE A 250 14.76 0.67 -18.97
CA PHE A 250 13.70 1.64 -18.85
C PHE A 250 13.10 1.97 -20.23
N GLY A 251 13.96 2.24 -21.22
CA GLY A 251 13.52 2.51 -22.60
C GLY A 251 12.75 1.34 -23.21
N THR A 252 13.24 0.11 -23.05
CA THR A 252 12.58 -1.10 -23.53
C THR A 252 11.18 -1.27 -22.93
N VAL A 253 11.06 -1.28 -21.60
CA VAL A 253 9.79 -1.50 -20.90
C VAL A 253 8.78 -0.37 -21.18
N ALA A 254 9.23 0.88 -21.19
CA ALA A 254 8.37 2.01 -21.52
C ALA A 254 7.84 1.94 -22.97
N SER A 255 8.61 1.37 -23.91
CA SER A 255 8.15 1.17 -25.29
C SER A 255 7.17 0.00 -25.44
N GLN A 256 7.40 -1.09 -24.70
CA GLN A 256 6.58 -2.29 -24.72
C GLN A 256 5.23 -2.09 -24.02
N SER A 257 5.15 -1.24 -22.99
CA SER A 257 3.89 -0.95 -22.28
C SER A 257 2.78 -0.46 -23.22
N ALA A 258 3.14 0.28 -24.28
CA ALA A 258 2.20 0.75 -25.30
C ALA A 258 1.58 -0.38 -26.13
N GLN A 259 2.28 -1.50 -26.28
CA GLN A 259 1.87 -2.65 -27.08
C GLN A 259 0.89 -3.55 -26.32
N LEU A 260 0.92 -3.54 -24.97
CA LEU A 260 0.02 -4.32 -24.12
C LEU A 260 -1.46 -3.99 -24.34
N ARG A 261 -1.78 -2.77 -24.81
CA ARG A 261 -3.15 -2.38 -25.18
C ARG A 261 -3.80 -3.29 -26.23
N ARG A 262 -3.01 -4.03 -27.01
CA ARG A 262 -3.48 -4.89 -28.09
C ARG A 262 -3.83 -6.30 -27.58
N ILE A 263 -3.41 -6.67 -26.37
CA ILE A 263 -3.56 -8.01 -25.82
C ILE A 263 -4.76 -8.02 -24.86
N ILE A 264 -5.84 -8.70 -25.23
CA ILE A 264 -7.05 -8.76 -24.41
C ILE A 264 -7.10 -10.12 -23.71
N ALA A 265 -6.42 -10.22 -22.56
CA ALA A 265 -6.46 -11.38 -21.67
C ALA A 265 -6.34 -10.95 -20.20
N PRO A 266 -6.97 -11.67 -19.25
CA PRO A 266 -6.94 -11.30 -17.83
C PRO A 266 -5.51 -11.33 -17.24
N GLU A 267 -4.66 -12.27 -17.68
CA GLU A 267 -3.28 -12.44 -17.21
C GLU A 267 -2.36 -11.27 -17.59
N VAL A 268 -2.78 -10.42 -18.56
CA VAL A 268 -2.06 -9.18 -18.92
C VAL A 268 -1.96 -8.24 -17.72
N GLY A 269 -2.92 -8.31 -16.78
CA GLY A 269 -2.90 -7.51 -15.55
C GLY A 269 -1.62 -7.72 -14.72
N ASP A 270 -1.16 -8.97 -14.60
CA ASP A 270 0.05 -9.29 -13.82
C ASP A 270 1.33 -8.82 -14.51
N VAL A 271 1.36 -8.88 -15.85
CA VAL A 271 2.46 -8.33 -16.67
C VAL A 271 2.53 -6.81 -16.50
N ILE A 272 1.38 -6.15 -16.54
CA ILE A 272 1.25 -4.71 -16.34
C ILE A 272 1.77 -4.29 -14.96
N ALA A 273 1.35 -4.97 -13.90
CA ALA A 273 1.82 -4.69 -12.55
C ALA A 273 3.34 -4.85 -12.45
N SER A 274 3.87 -5.94 -13.00
CA SER A 274 5.31 -6.21 -13.00
C SER A 274 6.12 -5.18 -13.82
N MET A 275 5.59 -4.72 -14.96
CA MET A 275 6.23 -3.64 -15.74
C MET A 275 6.24 -2.30 -14.99
N ALA A 276 5.16 -1.97 -14.28
CA ALA A 276 5.12 -0.78 -13.44
C ALA A 276 6.21 -0.83 -12.35
N ASP A 277 6.40 -1.99 -11.73
CA ASP A 277 7.45 -2.21 -10.72
C ASP A 277 8.85 -2.06 -11.30
N VAL A 278 9.08 -2.55 -12.52
CA VAL A 278 10.37 -2.36 -13.22
C VAL A 278 10.64 -0.88 -13.48
N LEU A 279 9.65 -0.13 -13.98
CA LEU A 279 9.79 1.32 -14.23
C LEU A 279 10.07 2.08 -12.94
N TRP A 280 9.38 1.74 -11.85
CA TRP A 280 9.58 2.37 -10.55
C TRP A 280 10.95 2.05 -9.95
N CYS A 281 11.36 0.77 -9.97
CA CYS A 281 12.66 0.35 -9.49
C CYS A 281 13.79 1.03 -10.29
N SER A 282 13.61 1.19 -11.61
CA SER A 282 14.55 1.90 -12.48
C SER A 282 14.69 3.39 -12.11
N LEU A 283 13.59 4.05 -11.75
CA LEU A 283 13.61 5.45 -11.27
C LEU A 283 14.36 5.62 -9.95
N GLN A 284 14.33 4.61 -9.07
CA GLN A 284 15.09 4.63 -7.82
C GLN A 284 16.60 4.52 -8.06
N VAL A 285 17.02 3.88 -9.17
CA VAL A 285 18.43 3.82 -9.58
C VAL A 285 18.85 5.13 -10.25
N VAL A 286 18.05 5.63 -11.19
CA VAL A 286 18.35 6.86 -11.96
C VAL A 286 17.17 7.83 -11.88
N PRO A 287 17.21 8.80 -10.94
CA PRO A 287 16.13 9.75 -10.75
C PRO A 287 16.18 10.87 -11.81
N LYS A 288 15.59 10.64 -12.99
CA LYS A 288 15.43 11.65 -14.05
C LYS A 288 13.96 12.07 -14.17
N ALA A 289 13.71 13.37 -14.28
CA ALA A 289 12.36 13.90 -14.50
C ALA A 289 11.74 13.34 -15.79
N GLU A 290 12.49 13.28 -16.90
CA GLU A 290 12.00 12.73 -18.17
C GLU A 290 11.53 11.27 -18.07
N TRP A 291 12.27 10.46 -17.29
CA TRP A 291 11.91 9.07 -17.06
C TRP A 291 10.65 8.96 -16.22
N LEU A 292 10.51 9.82 -15.22
CA LEU A 292 9.29 9.85 -14.47
C LEU A 292 8.09 10.13 -15.38
N ASN A 293 8.21 11.11 -16.28
CA ASN A 293 7.15 11.44 -17.24
C ASN A 293 6.78 10.20 -18.08
N ALA A 294 7.78 9.47 -18.56
CA ALA A 294 7.60 8.27 -19.35
C ALA A 294 6.99 7.11 -18.54
N ALA A 295 7.39 6.94 -17.27
CA ALA A 295 6.84 5.94 -16.36
C ALA A 295 5.37 6.22 -16.06
N VAL A 296 5.04 7.47 -15.71
CA VAL A 296 3.68 7.96 -15.47
C VAL A 296 2.81 7.78 -16.71
N LYS A 297 3.33 8.10 -17.90
CA LYS A 297 2.64 7.87 -19.19
C LYS A 297 2.38 6.37 -19.43
N SER A 298 3.37 5.53 -19.18
CA SER A 298 3.25 4.06 -19.31
C SER A 298 2.21 3.50 -18.33
N VAL A 299 2.24 3.97 -17.08
CA VAL A 299 1.24 3.63 -16.06
C VAL A 299 -0.15 4.05 -16.52
N ARG A 300 -0.35 5.26 -17.04
CA ARG A 300 -1.65 5.68 -17.60
C ARG A 300 -2.14 4.77 -18.73
N ILE A 301 -1.23 4.36 -19.62
CA ILE A 301 -1.53 3.41 -20.71
C ILE A 301 -2.02 2.07 -20.15
N MET A 302 -1.30 1.57 -19.14
CA MET A 302 -1.57 0.31 -18.47
C MET A 302 -2.87 0.33 -17.67
N MET A 303 -3.14 1.43 -16.97
CA MET A 303 -4.37 1.64 -16.20
C MET A 303 -5.61 1.78 -17.06
N ALA A 304 -5.48 2.25 -18.31
CA ALA A 304 -6.59 2.28 -19.25
C ALA A 304 -6.94 0.89 -19.81
N HIS A 305 -6.19 -0.15 -19.46
CA HIS A 305 -6.39 -1.49 -20.01
C HIS A 305 -7.58 -2.21 -19.35
N PRO A 306 -8.51 -2.81 -20.11
CA PRO A 306 -9.69 -3.49 -19.56
C PRO A 306 -9.39 -4.64 -18.58
N ALA A 307 -8.21 -5.25 -18.67
CA ALA A 307 -7.82 -6.39 -17.83
C ALA A 307 -7.23 -6.00 -16.46
N VAL A 308 -6.96 -4.73 -16.19
CA VAL A 308 -6.26 -4.30 -14.97
C VAL A 308 -7.26 -3.87 -13.91
N GLY A 309 -7.29 -4.60 -12.79
CA GLY A 309 -7.85 -4.11 -11.54
C GLY A 309 -6.94 -3.02 -10.98
N TYR A 310 -7.43 -1.78 -10.95
CA TYR A 310 -6.66 -0.55 -10.74
C TYR A 310 -5.90 -0.44 -9.40
N GLY A 311 -6.10 -1.36 -8.44
CA GLY A 311 -5.50 -1.33 -7.12
C GLY A 311 -4.01 -1.67 -7.04
N THR A 312 -3.54 -2.65 -7.83
CA THR A 312 -2.17 -3.20 -7.67
C THR A 312 -1.07 -2.23 -8.11
N VAL A 313 -1.35 -1.38 -9.09
CA VAL A 313 -0.36 -0.43 -9.64
C VAL A 313 -0.03 0.70 -8.65
N PHE A 314 -0.99 1.09 -7.80
CA PHE A 314 -0.82 2.23 -6.89
C PHE A 314 -0.11 1.90 -5.59
N ASP A 315 -0.18 0.66 -5.11
CA ASP A 315 0.48 0.26 -3.87
C ASP A 315 2.00 0.42 -3.94
N ASN A 316 2.60 0.18 -5.11
CA ASN A 316 4.04 0.23 -5.32
C ASN A 316 4.58 1.64 -5.65
N MET A 317 3.76 2.53 -6.24
CA MET A 317 4.15 3.92 -6.53
C MET A 317 4.38 4.78 -5.27
N SER A 318 3.86 4.36 -4.11
CA SER A 318 3.85 5.17 -2.88
C SER A 318 5.16 5.18 -2.07
N ARG A 319 6.14 4.35 -2.43
CA ARG A 319 7.40 4.23 -1.68
C ARG A 319 8.42 5.27 -2.16
N GLU A 320 8.37 6.44 -1.52
CA GLU A 320 9.27 7.60 -1.67
C GLU A 320 9.17 8.35 -3.01
N MET A 321 8.29 9.37 -3.05
CA MET A 321 8.12 10.28 -4.19
C MET A 321 8.69 11.67 -3.88
N THR A 322 9.39 12.28 -4.83
CA THR A 322 9.82 13.69 -4.74
C THR A 322 8.65 14.63 -5.06
N ALA A 323 8.72 15.89 -4.62
CA ALA A 323 7.64 16.86 -4.86
C ALA A 323 7.26 17.06 -6.35
N PRO A 324 8.19 17.15 -7.32
CA PRO A 324 7.85 17.21 -8.74
C PRO A 324 7.09 15.97 -9.20
N VAL A 325 7.42 14.80 -8.65
CA VAL A 325 6.79 13.55 -9.02
C VAL A 325 5.32 13.51 -8.65
N VAL A 326 5.00 14.02 -7.47
CA VAL A 326 3.62 14.11 -7.00
C VAL A 326 2.76 14.92 -7.97
N GLN A 327 3.25 16.08 -8.43
CA GLN A 327 2.50 16.92 -9.37
C GLN A 327 2.21 16.21 -10.69
N MET A 328 3.11 15.34 -11.14
CA MET A 328 2.94 14.57 -12.37
C MET A 328 2.03 13.37 -12.25
N VAL A 329 1.85 12.85 -11.03
CA VAL A 329 0.94 11.73 -10.79
C VAL A 329 -0.47 12.24 -10.52
N ILE A 330 -0.62 13.23 -9.62
CA ILE A 330 -1.94 13.67 -9.11
C ILE A 330 -2.32 15.10 -9.47
N GLY A 331 -1.51 15.81 -10.26
CA GLY A 331 -1.87 17.16 -10.74
C GLY A 331 -2.97 17.16 -11.81
N PRO A 332 -3.36 18.35 -12.32
CA PRO A 332 -4.47 18.52 -13.28
C PRO A 332 -4.28 17.74 -14.59
N GLU A 333 -3.03 17.56 -15.02
CA GLU A 333 -2.67 16.73 -16.19
C GLU A 333 -1.97 15.42 -15.78
N GLY A 334 -2.09 15.06 -14.50
CA GLY A 334 -1.38 13.94 -13.88
C GLY A 334 -1.92 12.58 -14.30
N ALA A 335 -1.13 11.51 -14.14
CA ALA A 335 -1.51 10.15 -14.57
C ALA A 335 -2.94 9.76 -14.22
N VAL A 336 -3.40 10.16 -13.03
CA VAL A 336 -4.66 9.69 -12.44
C VAL A 336 -5.86 10.60 -12.67
N HIS A 337 -5.68 11.80 -13.23
CA HIS A 337 -6.77 12.79 -13.37
C HIS A 337 -7.99 12.22 -14.13
N GLY A 338 -7.77 11.51 -15.24
CA GLY A 338 -8.85 10.92 -16.05
C GLY A 338 -9.54 9.69 -15.44
N LEU A 339 -9.00 9.15 -14.34
CA LEU A 339 -9.45 7.88 -13.76
C LEU A 339 -10.69 7.98 -12.87
N VAL A 340 -11.17 9.21 -12.60
CA VAL A 340 -12.41 9.44 -11.85
C VAL A 340 -13.65 8.83 -12.52
N HIS A 341 -13.54 8.48 -13.80
CA HIS A 341 -14.55 7.78 -14.59
C HIS A 341 -14.47 6.24 -14.50
N GLY A 342 -13.48 5.72 -13.77
CA GLY A 342 -13.25 4.29 -13.61
C GLY A 342 -14.31 3.58 -12.76
N SER A 343 -14.15 2.27 -12.61
CA SER A 343 -14.92 1.45 -11.67
C SER A 343 -14.72 1.88 -10.21
N ARG A 344 -15.54 1.34 -9.29
CA ARG A 344 -15.46 1.64 -7.86
C ARG A 344 -14.08 1.31 -7.26
N GLU A 345 -13.48 0.23 -7.72
CA GLU A 345 -12.15 -0.23 -7.30
C GLU A 345 -11.07 0.79 -7.68
N VAL A 346 -11.21 1.46 -8.83
CA VAL A 346 -10.31 2.53 -9.29
C VAL A 346 -10.39 3.72 -8.37
N ILE A 347 -11.62 4.13 -8.09
CA ILE A 347 -11.91 5.28 -7.26
C ILE A 347 -11.35 5.04 -5.86
N HIS A 348 -11.53 3.83 -5.30
CA HIS A 348 -10.94 3.47 -4.01
C HIS A 348 -9.40 3.50 -4.06
N ALA A 349 -8.77 2.93 -5.09
CA ALA A 349 -7.33 2.94 -5.20
C ALA A 349 -6.73 4.35 -5.39
N MET A 350 -7.46 5.24 -6.08
CA MET A 350 -7.11 6.67 -6.16
C MET A 350 -7.20 7.35 -4.80
N ILE A 351 -8.26 7.09 -4.04
CA ILE A 351 -8.42 7.62 -2.67
C ILE A 351 -7.25 7.15 -1.80
N ASP A 352 -6.88 5.86 -1.88
CA ASP A 352 -5.75 5.30 -1.14
C ASP A 352 -4.41 5.94 -1.54
N LEU A 353 -4.19 6.17 -2.84
CA LEU A 353 -3.00 6.89 -3.32
C LEU A 353 -2.97 8.32 -2.76
N TYR A 354 -4.06 9.07 -2.88
CA TYR A 354 -4.13 10.45 -2.39
C TYR A 354 -3.92 10.51 -0.87
N ALA A 355 -4.55 9.60 -0.12
CA ALA A 355 -4.38 9.49 1.33
C ALA A 355 -2.92 9.19 1.74
N LYS A 356 -2.26 8.25 1.04
CA LYS A 356 -0.83 7.95 1.26
C LYS A 356 0.05 9.16 0.95
N LEU A 357 -0.23 9.88 -0.13
CA LEU A 357 0.49 11.08 -0.53
C LEU A 357 0.26 12.30 0.37
N LEU A 358 -0.88 12.34 1.06
CA LEU A 358 -1.21 13.35 2.07
C LEU A 358 -0.72 12.97 3.48
N THR A 359 -0.11 11.79 3.66
CA THR A 359 0.54 11.36 4.91
C THR A 359 2.07 11.14 4.82
N PRO A 360 2.83 11.86 3.97
CA PRO A 360 4.24 11.53 3.75
C PRO A 360 5.11 12.07 4.90
N LYS A 361 6.26 11.42 5.09
CA LYS A 361 7.26 11.80 6.11
C LYS A 361 8.02 13.09 5.77
N ALA A 362 7.99 13.53 4.51
CA ALA A 362 8.73 14.69 4.02
C ALA A 362 7.79 15.87 3.69
N LEU A 363 8.07 17.04 4.26
CA LEU A 363 7.26 18.25 4.09
C LEU A 363 7.11 18.71 2.62
N PRO A 364 8.16 18.73 1.77
CA PRO A 364 8.01 19.18 0.38
C PRO A 364 7.04 18.32 -0.44
N THR A 365 7.07 17.00 -0.23
CA THR A 365 6.16 16.05 -0.88
C THR A 365 4.72 16.26 -0.40
N LEU A 366 4.52 16.47 0.91
CA LEU A 366 3.20 16.81 1.47
C LEU A 366 2.66 18.11 0.88
N GLN A 367 3.47 19.17 0.81
CA GLN A 367 3.06 20.45 0.26
C GLN A 367 2.67 20.35 -1.22
N ALA A 368 3.43 19.60 -2.02
CA ALA A 368 3.09 19.36 -3.42
C ALA A 368 1.78 18.58 -3.57
N ALA A 369 1.59 17.52 -2.78
CA ALA A 369 0.36 16.73 -2.79
C ALA A 369 -0.85 17.57 -2.41
N TYR A 370 -0.74 18.31 -1.30
CA TYR A 370 -1.77 19.18 -0.81
C TYR A 370 -2.13 20.27 -1.82
N HIS A 371 -1.13 20.88 -2.47
CA HIS A 371 -1.38 21.89 -3.50
C HIS A 371 -2.19 21.32 -4.67
N CYS A 372 -1.81 20.14 -5.19
CA CYS A 372 -2.56 19.49 -6.27
C CYS A 372 -4.00 19.18 -5.88
N VAL A 373 -4.21 18.56 -4.72
CA VAL A 373 -5.53 18.16 -4.23
C VAL A 373 -6.42 19.38 -3.96
N ARG A 374 -5.86 20.46 -3.41
CA ARG A 374 -6.56 21.72 -3.19
C ARG A 374 -6.99 22.38 -4.51
N THR A 375 -6.09 22.47 -5.49
CA THR A 375 -6.40 23.07 -6.79
C THR A 375 -7.52 22.31 -7.48
N GLU A 376 -7.44 20.99 -7.52
CA GLU A 376 -8.47 20.11 -8.10
C GLU A 376 -9.84 20.28 -7.40
N LEU A 377 -9.85 20.39 -6.06
CA LEU A 377 -11.09 20.62 -5.30
C LEU A 377 -11.74 21.96 -5.67
N ILE A 378 -10.96 23.02 -5.73
CA ILE A 378 -11.45 24.38 -6.05
C ILE A 378 -11.98 24.43 -7.48
N GLU A 379 -11.29 23.80 -8.43
CA GLU A 379 -11.74 23.71 -9.82
C GLU A 379 -13.06 22.94 -9.94
N ALA A 380 -13.17 21.77 -9.29
CA ALA A 380 -14.40 20.98 -9.28
C ALA A 380 -15.58 21.75 -8.65
N LEU A 381 -15.34 22.45 -7.54
CA LEU A 381 -16.37 23.29 -6.90
C LEU A 381 -16.79 24.47 -7.78
N SER A 382 -15.86 25.07 -8.52
CA SER A 382 -16.16 26.18 -9.46
C SER A 382 -16.98 25.70 -10.65
N GLU A 383 -16.67 24.51 -11.18
CA GLU A 383 -17.45 23.85 -12.24
C GLU A 383 -18.88 23.56 -11.74
N MET A 384 -19.02 23.02 -10.53
CA MET A 384 -20.32 22.77 -9.90
C MET A 384 -21.13 24.05 -9.66
N GLU A 385 -20.48 25.14 -9.25
CA GLU A 385 -21.12 26.44 -9.05
C GLU A 385 -21.63 27.02 -10.37
N SER A 386 -20.83 26.92 -11.43
CA SER A 386 -21.23 27.33 -12.79
C SER A 386 -22.45 26.53 -13.25
N ASN A 387 -22.44 25.21 -13.08
CA ASN A 387 -23.55 24.34 -13.47
C ASN A 387 -24.82 24.59 -12.64
N ALA A 388 -24.67 24.98 -11.37
CA ALA A 388 -25.80 25.36 -10.51
C ALA A 388 -26.45 26.69 -10.90
N LYS A 389 -25.70 27.59 -11.54
CA LYS A 389 -26.17 28.93 -11.98
C LYS A 389 -26.54 28.98 -13.46
N GLY A 390 -26.11 28.00 -14.25
CA GLY A 390 -26.34 27.94 -15.69
C GLY A 390 -27.81 27.75 -16.07
N GLU A 391 -28.19 28.24 -17.25
CA GLU A 391 -29.54 28.05 -17.81
C GLU A 391 -29.75 26.61 -18.33
N GLU A 392 -28.69 25.98 -18.83
CA GLU A 392 -28.68 24.58 -19.27
C GLU A 392 -27.90 23.70 -18.30
N PHE A 393 -28.53 22.59 -17.88
CA PHE A 393 -27.94 21.63 -16.95
C PHE A 393 -27.12 20.58 -17.70
N ASP A 394 -25.79 20.62 -17.58
CA ASP A 394 -24.91 19.55 -18.05
C ASP A 394 -24.81 18.44 -17.00
N TYR A 395 -25.55 17.35 -17.21
CA TYR A 395 -25.54 16.18 -16.33
C TYR A 395 -24.16 15.52 -16.23
N TRP A 396 -23.41 15.44 -17.33
CA TRP A 396 -22.14 14.72 -17.37
C TRP A 396 -21.06 15.48 -16.62
N SER A 397 -20.84 16.76 -16.96
CA SER A 397 -19.90 17.64 -16.25
C SER A 397 -20.20 17.68 -14.75
N THR A 398 -21.47 17.83 -14.38
CA THR A 398 -21.88 17.87 -12.98
C THR A 398 -21.55 16.58 -12.22
N THR A 399 -21.88 15.42 -12.81
CA THR A 399 -21.59 14.12 -12.19
C THR A 399 -20.08 13.89 -12.01
N VAL A 400 -19.27 14.33 -12.97
CA VAL A 400 -17.81 14.21 -12.92
C VAL A 400 -17.24 15.10 -11.83
N ALA A 401 -17.69 16.36 -11.75
CA ALA A 401 -17.26 17.30 -10.72
C ALA A 401 -17.63 16.82 -9.31
N GLU A 402 -18.85 16.31 -9.10
CA GLU A 402 -19.25 15.72 -7.81
C GLU A 402 -18.34 14.55 -7.40
N LYS A 403 -18.02 13.63 -8.33
CA LYS A 403 -17.11 12.51 -8.05
C LYS A 403 -15.71 12.98 -7.69
N ARG A 404 -15.16 13.96 -8.42
CA ARG A 404 -13.85 14.57 -8.13
C ARG A 404 -13.84 15.13 -6.70
N THR A 405 -14.87 15.91 -6.35
CA THR A 405 -15.04 16.47 -5.01
C THR A 405 -15.08 15.39 -3.93
N LEU A 406 -15.88 14.32 -4.10
CA LEU A 406 -15.99 13.23 -3.12
C LEU A 406 -14.68 12.46 -2.93
N VAL A 407 -13.96 12.17 -4.01
CA VAL A 407 -12.65 11.49 -3.95
C VAL A 407 -11.65 12.31 -3.14
N ILE A 408 -11.58 13.60 -3.41
CA ILE A 408 -10.67 14.52 -2.73
C ILE A 408 -11.03 14.67 -1.26
N LEU A 409 -12.31 14.87 -0.93
CA LEU A 409 -12.75 15.01 0.45
C LEU A 409 -12.48 13.74 1.27
N ASN A 410 -12.66 12.56 0.67
CA ASN A 410 -12.33 11.29 1.32
C ASN A 410 -10.82 11.18 1.60
N ALA A 411 -9.98 11.53 0.63
CA ALA A 411 -8.54 11.57 0.83
C ALA A 411 -8.12 12.59 1.92
N LEU A 412 -8.71 13.79 1.92
CA LEU A 412 -8.46 14.82 2.94
C LEU A 412 -8.93 14.42 4.34
N ALA A 413 -9.91 13.52 4.46
CA ALA A 413 -10.35 13.00 5.76
C ALA A 413 -9.20 12.31 6.51
N THR A 414 -8.29 11.64 5.78
CA THR A 414 -7.11 11.01 6.39
C THR A 414 -6.17 12.04 7.01
N LEU A 415 -5.96 13.17 6.33
CA LEU A 415 -5.16 14.29 6.83
C LEU A 415 -5.85 14.99 8.02
N GLY A 416 -7.16 15.19 7.95
CA GLY A 416 -7.95 15.81 9.02
C GLY A 416 -7.96 15.03 10.33
N ALA A 417 -7.76 13.70 10.27
CA ALA A 417 -7.76 12.82 11.44
C ALA A 417 -6.43 12.80 12.22
N VAL A 418 -5.36 13.39 11.69
CA VAL A 418 -4.01 13.35 12.28
C VAL A 418 -3.91 14.31 13.48
N LYS A 419 -3.75 13.76 14.69
CA LYS A 419 -3.44 14.55 15.89
C LYS A 419 -1.93 14.86 15.92
N ASN A 420 -1.55 16.11 16.15
CA ASN A 420 -0.18 16.53 16.50
C ASN A 420 0.91 16.47 15.41
N SER A 421 0.58 16.42 14.13
CA SER A 421 1.62 16.67 13.11
C SER A 421 1.89 18.16 13.01
N LEU A 422 2.87 18.66 13.77
CA LEU A 422 3.38 20.04 13.67
C LEU A 422 3.74 20.40 12.22
N ILE A 423 4.21 19.41 11.44
CA ILE A 423 4.56 19.54 10.02
C ILE A 423 3.32 19.74 9.14
N ALA A 424 2.23 19.01 9.39
CA ALA A 424 0.98 19.19 8.63
C ALA A 424 0.19 20.44 9.08
N MET A 425 0.26 20.82 10.35
CA MET A 425 -0.46 21.99 10.88
C MET A 425 0.23 23.32 10.58
N MET A 426 1.56 23.37 10.53
CA MET A 426 2.33 24.62 10.33
C MET A 426 3.00 24.72 8.96
N GLY A 427 3.12 23.61 8.23
CA GLY A 427 3.81 23.57 6.93
C GLY A 427 2.87 23.69 5.72
N LEU A 428 1.56 23.56 5.89
CA LEU A 428 0.58 23.69 4.81
C LEU A 428 0.13 25.14 4.65
N THR A 429 0.16 25.63 3.41
CA THR A 429 -0.29 26.99 3.07
C THR A 429 -1.30 26.92 1.92
N PRO A 430 -2.56 27.34 2.13
CA PRO A 430 -3.20 27.64 3.43
C PRO A 430 -3.30 26.39 4.34
N SER A 431 -3.54 26.58 5.64
CA SER A 431 -3.80 25.46 6.55
C SER A 431 -5.05 24.68 6.12
N LEU A 432 -5.14 23.39 6.50
CA LEU A 432 -6.30 22.55 6.15
C LEU A 432 -7.63 23.18 6.59
N PHE A 433 -7.67 23.72 7.82
CA PHE A 433 -8.86 24.41 8.33
C PHE A 433 -9.22 25.62 7.47
N VAL A 434 -8.25 26.47 7.12
CA VAL A 434 -8.51 27.68 6.31
C VAL A 434 -9.00 27.30 4.92
N MET A 435 -8.38 26.32 4.27
CA MET A 435 -8.84 25.82 2.97
C MET A 435 -10.29 25.33 3.06
N LEU A 436 -10.59 24.41 3.98
CA LEU A 436 -11.91 23.83 4.10
C LEU A 436 -12.99 24.84 4.52
N MET A 437 -12.69 25.80 5.40
CA MET A 437 -13.70 26.71 5.96
C MET A 437 -13.83 28.05 5.21
N CYS A 438 -12.79 28.48 4.50
CA CYS A 438 -12.75 29.79 3.85
C CYS A 438 -12.73 29.71 2.32
N GLU A 439 -12.24 28.62 1.73
CA GLU A 439 -12.10 28.49 0.27
C GLU A 439 -13.15 27.56 -0.35
N THR A 440 -14.02 26.96 0.47
CA THR A 440 -15.12 26.10 0.01
C THR A 440 -16.49 26.73 0.28
N PRO A 441 -17.54 26.32 -0.45
CA PRO A 441 -18.91 26.82 -0.28
C PRO A 441 -19.65 26.15 0.91
N VAL A 442 -18.97 25.83 2.01
CA VAL A 442 -19.51 25.01 3.13
C VAL A 442 -20.84 25.54 3.70
N ALA A 443 -21.06 26.85 3.67
CA ALA A 443 -22.28 27.50 4.16
C ALA A 443 -23.11 28.16 3.03
N GLU A 444 -22.75 27.96 1.76
CA GLU A 444 -23.44 28.59 0.64
C GLU A 444 -24.68 27.80 0.25
N LYS A 445 -25.81 28.51 0.15
CA LYS A 445 -27.13 27.88 -0.09
C LYS A 445 -27.18 27.07 -1.39
N TRP A 446 -26.52 27.54 -2.46
CA TRP A 446 -26.50 26.83 -3.74
C TRP A 446 -25.87 25.43 -3.61
N PHE A 447 -24.83 25.29 -2.80
CA PHE A 447 -24.11 24.03 -2.63
C PHE A 447 -24.89 23.06 -1.76
N VAL A 448 -25.47 23.58 -0.67
CA VAL A 448 -26.35 22.82 0.24
C VAL A 448 -27.54 22.20 -0.50
N VAL A 449 -28.19 22.97 -1.38
CA VAL A 449 -29.41 22.55 -2.07
C VAL A 449 -29.11 21.65 -3.26
N ASN A 450 -28.15 22.03 -4.11
CA ASN A 450 -27.93 21.36 -5.38
C ASN A 450 -27.03 20.12 -5.24
N TYR A 451 -26.12 20.10 -4.26
CA TYR A 451 -25.08 19.08 -4.11
C TYR A 451 -24.99 18.51 -2.68
N PRO A 452 -26.09 17.98 -2.14
CA PRO A 452 -26.19 17.64 -0.72
C PRO A 452 -25.24 16.52 -0.28
N GLY A 453 -24.91 15.56 -1.15
CA GLY A 453 -23.93 14.51 -0.86
C GLY A 453 -22.50 15.05 -0.70
N CYS A 454 -22.09 15.96 -1.59
CA CYS A 454 -20.81 16.64 -1.48
C CYS A 454 -20.77 17.57 -0.26
N HIS A 455 -21.88 18.24 0.03
CA HIS A 455 -22.00 19.09 1.22
C HIS A 455 -21.86 18.30 2.52
N TYR A 456 -22.53 17.14 2.63
CA TYR A 456 -22.37 16.24 3.76
C TYR A 456 -20.90 15.81 3.94
N ALA A 457 -20.24 15.35 2.87
CA ALA A 457 -18.85 14.92 2.92
C ALA A 457 -17.90 16.04 3.36
N LEU A 458 -18.09 17.25 2.83
CA LEU A 458 -17.28 18.42 3.20
C LEU A 458 -17.46 18.76 4.68
N LEU A 459 -18.71 18.86 5.13
CA LEU A 459 -19.03 19.20 6.51
C LEU A 459 -18.52 18.12 7.48
N TYR A 460 -18.57 16.85 7.09
CA TYR A 460 -18.02 15.73 7.87
C TYR A 460 -16.51 15.89 8.07
N VAL A 461 -15.75 16.17 7.02
CA VAL A 461 -14.30 16.37 7.11
C VAL A 461 -13.97 17.61 7.97
N VAL A 462 -14.71 18.70 7.78
CA VAL A 462 -14.59 19.94 8.57
C VAL A 462 -14.83 19.69 10.06
N LYS A 463 -15.95 19.04 10.40
CA LYS A 463 -16.31 18.71 11.79
C LYS A 463 -15.25 17.81 12.42
N MET A 464 -14.91 16.72 11.73
CA MET A 464 -13.94 15.73 12.22
C MET A 464 -12.57 16.38 12.49
N HIS A 465 -12.08 17.21 11.57
CA HIS A 465 -10.82 17.95 11.78
C HIS A 465 -10.93 18.90 12.98
N SER A 466 -12.02 19.65 13.08
CA SER A 466 -12.23 20.61 14.17
C SER A 466 -12.30 19.92 15.54
N GLU A 467 -13.08 18.84 15.66
CA GLU A 467 -13.19 18.06 16.90
C GLU A 467 -11.86 17.42 17.30
N LYS A 468 -11.05 16.98 16.32
CA LYS A 468 -9.72 16.43 16.60
C LYS A 468 -8.78 17.42 17.31
N HIS A 469 -9.02 18.71 17.08
CA HIS A 469 -8.30 19.84 17.68
C HIS A 469 -9.12 20.56 18.74
N ASP A 470 -10.07 19.87 19.39
CA ASP A 470 -10.90 20.40 20.48
C ASP A 470 -11.64 21.69 20.07
N ASN A 471 -12.11 21.73 18.81
CA ASN A 471 -12.73 22.87 18.14
C ASN A 471 -11.93 24.18 18.21
N PHE A 472 -10.62 24.08 18.44
CA PHE A 472 -9.70 25.20 18.65
C PHE A 472 -10.12 26.14 19.79
N ILE A 473 -10.93 25.66 20.75
CA ILE A 473 -11.50 26.47 21.83
C ILE A 473 -10.38 27.10 22.67
N ALA A 474 -9.47 26.27 23.21
CA ALA A 474 -8.37 26.72 24.06
C ALA A 474 -7.38 27.66 23.35
N ASN A 475 -7.24 27.52 22.03
CA ASN A 475 -6.34 28.35 21.22
C ASN A 475 -7.00 29.64 20.73
N SER A 476 -8.31 29.80 20.95
CA SER A 476 -9.04 30.98 20.52
C SER A 476 -8.45 32.25 21.14
N GLY A 477 -8.58 33.36 20.42
CA GLY A 477 -8.15 34.66 20.93
C GLY A 477 -8.89 35.11 22.19
N TRP A 478 -9.96 34.41 22.57
CA TRP A 478 -10.80 34.72 23.72
C TRP A 478 -10.23 34.17 25.04
N LEU A 479 -9.64 32.98 25.00
CA LEU A 479 -9.18 32.24 26.19
C LEU A 479 -7.66 32.29 26.35
N ASN A 480 -6.91 32.55 25.28
CA ASN A 480 -5.45 32.48 25.32
C ASN A 480 -4.84 33.71 26.01
N GLU A 481 -4.30 33.52 27.22
CA GLU A 481 -3.66 34.59 28.02
C GLU A 481 -2.52 35.31 27.28
N ARG A 482 -1.85 34.65 26.33
CA ARG A 482 -0.79 35.28 25.50
C ARG A 482 -1.30 36.44 24.64
N ASN A 483 -2.58 36.44 24.25
CA ASN A 483 -3.19 37.53 23.48
C ASN A 483 -3.64 38.71 24.35
N ARG A 484 -3.59 38.61 25.69
CA ARG A 484 -3.85 39.74 26.61
C ARG A 484 -2.65 40.70 26.70
N LEU A 485 -1.51 40.33 26.11
CA LEU A 485 -0.31 41.18 26.01
C LEU A 485 -0.27 41.85 24.62
N PRO A 486 -0.42 43.19 24.52
CA PRO A 486 -0.60 43.91 23.24
C PRO A 486 0.62 43.94 22.30
N MET A 487 1.68 43.17 22.59
CA MET A 487 2.93 43.13 21.83
C MET A 487 3.18 41.79 21.10
N LEU A 488 2.27 40.82 21.21
CA LEU A 488 2.39 39.52 20.54
C LEU A 488 1.34 39.40 19.43
N THR A 489 1.79 39.01 18.24
CA THR A 489 0.91 38.70 17.10
C THR A 489 -0.04 37.55 17.46
N GLU A 490 -1.33 37.69 17.14
CA GLU A 490 -2.31 36.62 17.32
C GLU A 490 -1.82 35.30 16.71
N GLY A 491 -1.99 34.20 17.45
CA GLY A 491 -1.65 32.88 16.96
C GLY A 491 -2.42 32.52 15.67
N PRO A 492 -1.86 31.69 14.78
CA PRO A 492 -2.45 31.40 13.46
C PRO A 492 -3.83 30.72 13.53
N THR A 493 -4.21 30.16 14.68
CA THR A 493 -5.48 29.46 14.91
C THR A 493 -6.47 30.25 15.78
N ALA A 494 -6.12 31.48 16.19
CA ALA A 494 -6.90 32.25 17.18
C ALA A 494 -8.35 32.52 16.76
N ASN A 495 -8.60 32.65 15.44
CA ASN A 495 -9.92 32.95 14.88
C ASN A 495 -10.69 31.72 14.38
N HIS A 496 -10.15 30.51 14.55
CA HIS A 496 -10.78 29.28 14.04
C HIS A 496 -12.10 28.98 14.76
N PHE A 497 -12.14 29.10 16.09
CA PHE A 497 -13.35 28.81 16.85
C PHE A 497 -14.50 29.79 16.54
N ALA A 498 -14.20 31.09 16.43
CA ALA A 498 -15.16 32.10 15.97
C ALA A 498 -15.73 31.76 14.58
N ARG A 499 -14.87 31.30 13.66
CA ARG A 499 -15.29 30.87 12.32
C ARG A 499 -16.21 29.64 12.37
N ILE A 500 -15.93 28.66 13.24
CA ILE A 500 -16.81 27.49 13.44
C ILE A 500 -18.22 27.95 13.85
N LEU A 501 -18.32 28.80 14.88
CA LEU A 501 -19.61 29.28 15.38
C LEU A 501 -20.40 30.06 14.31
N ASN A 502 -19.73 30.94 13.57
CA ASN A 502 -20.35 31.68 12.47
C ASN A 502 -20.85 30.75 11.34
N THR A 503 -20.08 29.73 10.97
CA THR A 503 -20.49 28.75 9.96
C THR A 503 -21.68 27.93 10.45
N LEU A 504 -21.67 27.46 11.70
CA LEU A 504 -22.80 26.76 12.31
C LEU A 504 -24.06 27.63 12.34
N ALA A 505 -23.94 28.91 12.71
CA ALA A 505 -25.06 29.86 12.68
C ALA A 505 -25.65 29.96 11.27
N LYS A 506 -24.82 30.17 10.25
CA LYS A 506 -25.27 30.24 8.85
C LYS A 506 -25.96 28.95 8.39
N LEU A 507 -25.40 27.79 8.72
CA LEU A 507 -25.98 26.48 8.37
C LEU A 507 -27.33 26.27 9.06
N LEU A 508 -27.40 26.57 10.36
CA LEU A 508 -28.64 26.50 11.13
C LEU A 508 -29.73 27.39 10.54
N LEU A 509 -29.39 28.54 9.95
CA LEU A 509 -30.38 29.42 9.29
C LEU A 509 -30.98 28.84 8.00
N ILE A 510 -30.31 27.90 7.34
CA ILE A 510 -30.75 27.26 6.07
C ILE A 510 -31.00 25.75 6.24
N ASP A 511 -31.24 25.32 7.47
CA ASP A 511 -31.29 23.91 7.82
C ASP A 511 -32.49 23.14 7.27
N ASP A 512 -33.56 23.85 6.91
CA ASP A 512 -34.72 23.35 6.20
C ASP A 512 -34.39 22.84 4.80
N ALA A 513 -33.37 23.40 4.17
CA ALA A 513 -32.88 23.04 2.84
C ALA A 513 -31.81 21.93 2.86
N MET A 514 -31.27 21.59 4.04
CA MET A 514 -30.26 20.54 4.21
C MET A 514 -30.88 19.13 4.20
N TRP A 515 -30.12 18.14 3.71
CA TRP A 515 -30.42 16.72 3.94
C TRP A 515 -30.50 16.39 5.44
N TYR A 516 -31.34 15.41 5.77
CA TYR A 516 -31.59 14.98 7.14
C TYR A 516 -30.30 14.60 7.89
N ASP A 517 -29.43 13.80 7.26
CA ASP A 517 -28.17 13.37 7.87
C ASP A 517 -27.19 14.53 8.06
N THR A 518 -27.13 15.47 7.11
CA THR A 518 -26.33 16.70 7.24
C THR A 518 -26.83 17.57 8.39
N ARG A 519 -28.16 17.70 8.54
CA ARG A 519 -28.74 18.44 9.67
C ARG A 519 -28.38 17.79 11.00
N ASN A 520 -28.47 16.46 11.09
CA ASN A 520 -28.05 15.73 12.30
C ASN A 520 -26.57 15.96 12.60
N LEU A 521 -25.72 16.00 11.58
CA LEU A 521 -24.29 16.29 11.73
C LEU A 521 -24.04 17.70 12.29
N VAL A 522 -24.78 18.72 11.83
CA VAL A 522 -24.74 20.09 12.37
C VAL A 522 -25.18 20.12 13.83
N ILE A 523 -26.31 19.49 14.14
CA ILE A 523 -26.88 19.45 15.50
C ILE A 523 -25.92 18.70 16.45
N ASP A 524 -25.37 17.57 16.02
CA ASP A 524 -24.38 16.80 16.76
C ASP A 524 -23.13 17.65 17.04
N TRP A 525 -22.66 18.43 16.07
CA TRP A 525 -21.52 19.32 16.28
C TRP A 525 -21.82 20.44 17.29
N VAL A 526 -22.99 21.08 17.18
CA VAL A 526 -23.45 22.09 18.14
C VAL A 526 -23.57 21.48 19.55
N HIS A 527 -24.12 20.29 19.65
CA HIS A 527 -24.24 19.54 20.90
C HIS A 527 -22.86 19.24 21.49
N GLY A 528 -21.93 18.72 20.69
CA GLY A 528 -20.55 18.46 21.11
C GLY A 528 -19.81 19.70 21.62
N ILE A 529 -20.03 20.86 20.98
CA ILE A 529 -19.49 22.15 21.44
C ILE A 529 -20.12 22.57 22.77
N ALA A 530 -21.46 22.54 22.87
CA ALA A 530 -22.18 23.00 24.05
C ALA A 530 -21.87 22.18 25.31
N PHE A 531 -21.75 20.85 25.17
CA PHE A 531 -21.50 19.94 26.28
C PHE A 531 -20.02 19.56 26.45
N GLY A 532 -19.15 19.94 25.50
CA GLY A 532 -17.71 19.70 25.56
C GLY A 532 -16.92 20.77 26.31
N MET A 533 -17.53 21.93 26.61
CA MET A 533 -16.88 23.01 27.38
C MET A 533 -17.07 22.82 28.89
N ASN A 534 -16.04 23.19 29.67
CA ASN A 534 -16.20 23.34 31.12
C ASN A 534 -16.95 24.65 31.45
N ALA A 535 -17.43 24.77 32.69
CA ALA A 535 -18.26 25.90 33.11
C ALA A 535 -17.54 27.26 32.98
N ASP A 536 -16.25 27.30 33.29
CA ASP A 536 -15.44 28.52 33.24
C ASP A 536 -15.27 29.03 31.81
N VAL A 537 -14.91 28.14 30.88
CA VAL A 537 -14.76 28.46 29.45
C VAL A 537 -16.10 28.89 28.85
N LEU A 538 -17.18 28.19 29.19
CA LEU A 538 -18.50 28.55 28.71
C LEU A 538 -18.86 30.00 29.13
N GLN A 539 -18.58 30.38 30.38
CA GLN A 539 -18.84 31.73 30.87
C GLN A 539 -18.06 32.81 30.09
N GLU A 540 -16.82 32.54 29.68
CA GLU A 540 -16.01 33.47 28.90
C GLU A 540 -16.45 33.61 27.42
N VAL A 541 -17.14 32.59 26.88
CA VAL A 541 -17.58 32.52 25.47
C VAL A 541 -19.05 32.94 25.28
N LEU A 542 -19.90 32.81 26.31
CA LEU A 542 -21.35 32.99 26.21
C LEU A 542 -21.80 34.36 25.64
N GLU A 543 -21.08 35.42 25.99
CA GLU A 543 -21.38 36.81 25.60
C GLU A 543 -20.68 37.24 24.31
N ARG A 544 -19.94 36.33 23.65
CA ARG A 544 -19.30 36.62 22.36
C ARG A 544 -20.35 36.65 21.25
N THR A 545 -20.21 37.63 20.35
CA THR A 545 -21.16 37.87 19.25
C THR A 545 -21.45 36.59 18.45
N GLU A 546 -20.41 35.84 18.10
CA GLU A 546 -20.51 34.60 17.31
C GLU A 546 -21.29 33.51 18.06
N MET A 547 -21.13 33.43 19.39
CA MET A 547 -21.87 32.47 20.23
C MET A 547 -23.34 32.86 20.36
N ILE A 548 -23.63 34.16 20.49
CA ILE A 548 -25.00 34.70 20.52
C ILE A 548 -25.71 34.41 19.19
N GLU A 549 -25.06 34.68 18.06
CA GLU A 549 -25.62 34.42 16.73
C GLU A 549 -25.88 32.92 16.50
N MET A 550 -24.95 32.04 16.91
CA MET A 550 -25.15 30.59 16.81
C MET A 550 -26.34 30.12 17.66
N ARG A 551 -26.46 30.59 18.91
CA ARG A 551 -27.59 30.28 19.80
C ARG A 551 -28.92 30.77 19.25
N ARG A 552 -28.93 31.99 18.68
CA ARG A 552 -30.10 32.56 18.02
C ARG A 552 -30.52 31.69 16.83
N ALA A 553 -29.59 31.35 15.96
CA ALA A 553 -29.86 30.49 14.81
C ALA A 553 -30.37 29.09 15.22
N LEU A 554 -29.84 28.54 16.31
CA LEU A 554 -30.31 27.26 16.87
C LEU A 554 -31.75 27.36 17.36
N LEU A 555 -32.12 28.44 18.06
CA LEU A 555 -33.49 28.67 18.49
C LEU A 555 -34.44 28.84 17.30
N GLU A 556 -34.02 29.60 16.28
CA GLU A 556 -34.80 29.78 15.05
C GLU A 556 -35.00 28.45 14.32
N SER A 557 -33.96 27.62 14.19
CA SER A 557 -34.04 26.25 13.67
C SER A 557 -35.03 25.40 14.47
N PHE A 558 -34.92 25.39 15.81
CA PHE A 558 -35.82 24.65 16.68
C PHE A 558 -37.28 25.07 16.49
N LEU A 559 -37.55 26.38 16.43
CA LEU A 559 -38.91 26.90 16.21
C LEU A 559 -39.45 26.50 14.84
N ARG A 560 -38.63 26.51 13.79
CA ARG A 560 -39.05 26.10 12.44
C ARG A 560 -39.45 24.62 12.37
N HIS A 561 -38.79 23.74 13.12
CA HIS A 561 -39.09 22.29 13.11
C HIS A 561 -40.09 21.85 14.18
N SER A 562 -40.30 22.64 15.23
CA SER A 562 -41.23 22.31 16.33
C SER A 562 -42.65 22.84 16.13
N LEU A 563 -42.84 23.85 15.26
CA LEU A 563 -44.16 24.38 14.96
C LEU A 563 -44.85 23.53 13.86
N PRO A 564 -46.14 23.16 14.02
CA PRO A 564 -46.87 22.46 12.97
C PRO A 564 -46.90 23.34 11.71
N LYS A 565 -46.40 22.79 10.59
CA LYS A 565 -46.45 23.46 9.28
C LYS A 565 -47.92 23.76 8.97
N LYS A 566 -48.32 25.04 8.93
CA LYS A 566 -49.63 25.43 8.41
C LYS A 566 -49.70 24.94 6.96
N THR A 567 -50.51 23.93 6.71
CA THR A 567 -50.96 23.57 5.37
C THR A 567 -51.69 24.78 4.78
N ILE A 568 -51.01 25.53 3.91
CA ILE A 568 -51.67 26.42 2.96
C ILE A 568 -52.25 25.50 1.87
N SER A 569 -53.37 24.87 2.22
CA SER A 569 -54.25 24.13 1.33
C SER A 569 -55.59 24.81 1.45
N ASP A 570 -55.80 25.82 0.61
CA ASP A 570 -57.09 26.24 0.03
C ASP A 570 -57.04 27.74 -0.27
N GLN A 571 -56.55 28.07 -1.47
CA GLN A 571 -57.10 29.11 -2.35
C GLN A 571 -56.11 29.38 -3.51
N THR A 572 -55.92 28.40 -4.39
CA THR A 572 -55.64 28.62 -5.83
C THR A 572 -55.61 27.29 -6.60
N GLN A 573 -56.65 26.47 -6.44
CA GLN A 573 -57.05 25.57 -7.52
C GLN A 573 -58.10 26.27 -8.37
N LYS A 574 -57.62 27.00 -9.39
CA LYS A 574 -58.28 27.09 -10.70
C LYS A 574 -57.27 27.61 -11.70
N SER A 575 -57.19 26.88 -12.82
CA SER A 575 -56.46 27.13 -14.06
C SER A 575 -54.92 27.16 -14.01
N ASN A 576 -54.28 26.01 -14.20
CA ASN A 576 -53.76 25.66 -15.53
C ASN A 576 -53.11 24.28 -15.52
N THR A 577 -53.77 23.35 -16.21
CA THR A 577 -53.24 22.09 -16.70
C THR A 577 -52.22 22.33 -17.81
N SER A 578 -50.96 21.94 -17.62
CA SER A 578 -50.15 21.31 -18.67
C SER A 578 -48.74 20.93 -18.16
N THR A 579 -48.41 19.65 -18.33
CA THR A 579 -47.06 19.07 -18.57
C THR A 579 -45.98 19.20 -17.49
N ALA A 580 -45.91 18.22 -16.58
CA ALA A 580 -44.65 17.75 -15.98
C ALA A 580 -44.86 16.39 -15.28
N THR A 581 -44.79 15.29 -16.03
CA THR A 581 -44.67 13.94 -15.44
C THR A 581 -43.67 13.13 -16.26
N ALA A 582 -42.41 13.07 -15.80
CA ALA A 582 -41.47 11.98 -16.10
C ALA A 582 -40.11 12.09 -15.38
N ASN A 583 -39.66 13.27 -14.91
CA ASN A 583 -38.25 13.45 -14.48
C ASN A 583 -37.95 13.36 -12.98
N GLU A 584 -38.93 13.26 -12.08
CA GLU A 584 -38.65 13.24 -10.63
C GLU A 584 -38.48 11.85 -10.02
N ALA A 585 -38.85 10.77 -10.73
CA ALA A 585 -38.83 9.41 -10.17
C ALA A 585 -37.45 8.70 -10.28
N SER A 586 -36.49 9.26 -11.00
CA SER A 586 -35.19 8.60 -11.27
C SER A 586 -34.07 9.00 -10.29
N ARG A 587 -34.30 9.98 -9.40
CA ARG A 587 -33.29 10.50 -8.44
C ARG A 587 -33.16 9.70 -7.14
N CYS A 588 -33.91 8.60 -6.97
CA CYS A 588 -34.01 7.88 -5.69
C CYS A 588 -33.63 6.38 -5.76
N ARG A 589 -32.79 5.97 -6.72
CA ARG A 589 -32.16 4.65 -6.66
C ARG A 589 -30.67 4.82 -6.88
N PHE A 590 -29.88 4.12 -6.08
CA PHE A 590 -28.41 4.15 -5.95
C PHE A 590 -27.88 5.12 -4.89
N PHE A 591 -28.15 4.78 -3.63
CA PHE A 591 -27.10 4.69 -2.61
C PHE A 591 -26.91 3.21 -2.25
#